data_AF-A0A6B3CE50-F1
#
_entry.id   AF-A0A6B3CE50-F1
#
_cell.length_a   1.000
_cell.length_b   1.000
_cell.length_c   1.000
_cell.angle_alpha   90.00
_cell.angle_beta   90.00
_cell.angle_gamma   90.00
#
_symmetry.space_group_name_H-M   'P 1'
#
loop_
_entity.id
_entity.type
_entity.pdbx_description
1 polymer ?
#
loop_
_entity_poly.entity_id
_entity_poly.type
_entity_poly.pdbx_seq_one_letter_code
_entity_poly.pdbx_strand_id
1 'polypeptide(L)' 'MTRANQPGAEPGAQPGGRPDARSGASRKNILFLMTDQHRTDTLGAYGNPLAHTPALDELAATGTRFDRWYTPTAIC' A
#
# COMPACT_ATOMS: atom_id res chain seq x y z
N MET A 1 -7.05 25.43 47.56
CA MET A 1 -7.41 26.20 46.34
C MET A 1 -6.15 26.39 45.51
N THR A 2 -5.92 25.87 44.31
CA THR A 2 -6.55 24.84 43.48
C THR A 2 -5.43 24.51 42.48
N ARG A 3 -4.82 23.32 42.53
CA ARG A 3 -3.88 22.88 41.48
C ARG A 3 -4.70 22.76 40.21
N ALA A 4 -4.41 23.59 39.22
CA ALA A 4 -5.07 23.52 37.92
C ALA A 4 -4.81 22.13 37.30
N ASN A 5 -5.92 21.56 36.86
CA ASN A 5 -6.10 20.31 36.14
C ASN A 5 -5.19 20.24 34.90
N GLN A 6 -4.36 19.20 34.79
CA GLN A 6 -3.73 18.82 33.53
C GLN A 6 -4.73 17.93 32.75
N PRO A 7 -5.20 18.32 31.55
CA PRO A 7 -5.91 17.39 30.70
C PRO A 7 -4.93 16.31 30.21
N GLY A 8 -5.41 15.06 30.27
CA GLY A 8 -4.64 13.84 30.06
C GLY A 8 -3.95 13.78 28.70
N ALA A 9 -2.82 13.06 28.68
CA ALA A 9 -2.18 12.63 27.47
C ALA A 9 -3.06 11.59 26.76
N GLU A 10 -3.70 12.00 25.66
CA GLU A 10 -4.20 11.06 24.65
C GLU A 10 -3.01 10.27 24.07
N PRO A 11 -3.04 8.92 24.01
CA PRO A 11 -2.10 8.16 23.20
C PRO A 11 -2.47 8.31 21.73
N GLY A 12 -2.18 9.50 21.18
CA GLY A 12 -2.28 9.77 19.76
C GLY A 12 -1.17 9.02 19.03
N ALA A 13 -1.53 7.91 18.40
CA ALA A 13 -0.71 7.30 17.35
C ALA A 13 -0.31 8.41 16.36
N GLN A 14 0.98 8.70 16.24
CA GLN A 14 1.46 9.69 15.28
C GLN A 14 1.15 9.19 13.87
N PRO A 15 0.38 9.92 13.04
CA PRO A 15 0.27 9.59 11.63
C PRO A 15 1.61 9.92 10.98
N GLY A 16 2.45 8.89 10.81
CA GLY A 16 3.77 9.00 10.20
C GLY A 16 3.67 9.25 8.70
N GLY A 17 3.47 10.50 8.31
CA GLY A 17 3.63 10.98 6.94
C GLY A 17 3.90 12.48 6.96
N ARG A 18 5.16 12.88 6.77
CA ARG A 18 5.53 14.31 6.74
C ARG A 18 4.98 14.92 5.45
N PRO A 19 4.13 15.97 5.50
CA PRO A 19 3.67 16.62 4.28
C PRO A 19 4.87 17.26 3.57
N ASP A 20 5.02 16.94 2.29
CA ASP A 20 6.07 17.41 1.41
C ASP A 20 5.76 18.83 0.92
N ALA A 21 6.14 19.81 1.74
CA ALA A 21 6.18 21.20 1.30
C ALA A 21 7.33 21.43 0.30
N ARG A 22 7.11 21.24 -1.01
CA ARG A 22 7.82 21.99 -2.06
C ARG A 22 7.18 21.98 -3.46
N SER A 23 7.34 23.15 -4.08
CA SER A 23 6.70 23.77 -5.25
C SER A 23 6.95 23.16 -6.64
N GLY A 24 6.01 23.40 -7.56
CA GLY A 24 6.21 23.53 -9.01
C GLY A 24 6.03 22.25 -9.83
N ALA A 25 6.57 21.14 -9.34
CA ALA A 25 6.23 19.79 -9.81
C ALA A 25 6.29 18.89 -8.57
N SER A 26 5.15 18.37 -8.14
CA SER A 26 5.07 17.52 -6.95
C SER A 26 6.07 16.38 -7.08
N ARG A 27 7.01 16.24 -6.13
CA ARG A 27 7.89 15.08 -6.08
C ARG A 27 7.01 13.84 -6.09
N LYS A 28 7.26 12.92 -7.01
CA LYS A 28 6.52 11.66 -7.05
C LYS A 28 6.97 10.78 -5.88
N ASN A 29 6.00 10.23 -5.16
CA ASN A 29 6.23 9.22 -4.14
C ASN A 29 6.19 7.84 -4.80
N ILE A 30 6.99 6.91 -4.29
CA ILE A 30 7.03 5.51 -4.74
C ILE A 30 6.55 4.63 -3.60
N LEU A 31 5.48 3.86 -3.85
CA LEU A 31 5.01 2.82 -2.94
C LEU A 31 5.44 1.46 -3.51
N PHE A 32 6.28 0.74 -2.77
CA PHE A 32 6.60 -0.65 -3.08
C PHE A 32 5.78 -1.58 -2.17
N LEU A 33 4.85 -2.31 -2.78
CA LEU A 33 3.95 -3.23 -2.09
C LEU A 33 4.26 -4.66 -2.55
N MET A 34 4.52 -5.55 -1.60
CA MET A 34 4.83 -6.97 -1.86
C MET A 34 4.17 -7.85 -0.80
N THR A 35 3.62 -8.96 -1.24
CA THR A 35 3.04 -10.01 -0.39
C THR A 35 3.88 -11.27 -0.49
N ASP A 36 4.03 -12.01 0.60
CA ASP A 36 4.69 -13.32 0.58
C ASP A 36 3.80 -14.39 -0.07
N GLN A 37 4.42 -15.37 -0.72
CA GLN A 37 3.75 -16.52 -1.37
C GLN A 37 2.60 -16.18 -2.34
N HIS A 38 2.69 -15.08 -3.08
CA HIS A 38 1.63 -14.69 -4.03
C HIS A 38 1.76 -15.46 -5.36
N ARG A 39 0.76 -16.27 -5.67
CA ARG A 39 0.68 -17.02 -6.94
C ARG A 39 -0.12 -16.24 -7.99
N THR A 40 0.27 -16.32 -9.26
CA THR A 40 -0.41 -15.59 -10.34
C THR A 40 -1.90 -15.91 -10.44
N ASP A 41 -2.27 -17.16 -10.25
CA ASP A 41 -3.66 -17.63 -10.38
C ASP A 41 -4.52 -17.32 -9.16
N THR A 42 -4.04 -16.58 -8.14
CA THR A 42 -4.89 -16.08 -7.05
C THR A 42 -5.49 -14.70 -7.33
N LEU A 43 -5.27 -14.15 -8.52
CA LEU A 43 -5.70 -12.80 -8.92
C LEU A 43 -6.79 -12.84 -9.99
N GLY A 44 -7.83 -12.04 -9.82
CA GLY A 44 -8.88 -11.83 -10.82
C GLY A 44 -8.32 -11.24 -12.12
N ALA A 45 -7.39 -10.30 -11.99
CA ALA A 45 -6.66 -9.70 -13.11
C ALA A 45 -5.93 -10.71 -14.02
N TYR A 46 -5.62 -11.91 -13.55
CA TYR A 46 -5.00 -12.98 -14.37
C TYR A 46 -5.99 -14.07 -14.78
N GLY A 47 -7.29 -13.82 -14.64
CA GLY A 47 -8.36 -14.66 -15.18
C GLY A 47 -8.92 -15.71 -14.20
N ASN A 48 -8.61 -15.64 -12.91
CA ASN A 48 -9.25 -16.54 -11.94
C ASN A 48 -10.72 -16.12 -11.71
N PRO A 49 -11.71 -16.97 -12.04
CA PRO A 49 -13.13 -16.64 -11.91
C PRO A 49 -13.65 -16.63 -10.46
N LEU A 50 -12.88 -17.17 -9.51
CA LEU A 50 -13.22 -17.26 -8.08
C LEU A 50 -12.47 -16.21 -7.25
N ALA A 51 -11.43 -15.58 -7.79
CA ALA A 51 -10.66 -14.57 -7.07
C ALA A 51 -11.45 -13.25 -7.00
N HIS A 52 -11.65 -12.75 -5.78
CA HIS A 52 -12.24 -11.43 -5.55
C HIS A 52 -11.14 -10.45 -5.10
N THR A 53 -10.52 -9.78 -6.08
CA THR A 53 -9.36 -8.88 -5.86
C THR A 53 -9.56 -7.48 -6.45
N PRO A 54 -10.69 -6.80 -6.20
CA PRO A 54 -11.11 -5.62 -6.96
C PRO A 54 -10.08 -4.47 -6.96
N ALA A 55 -9.37 -4.25 -5.85
CA ALA A 55 -8.34 -3.21 -5.78
C ALA A 55 -7.09 -3.53 -6.63
N LEU A 56 -6.68 -4.80 -6.69
CA LEU A 56 -5.57 -5.23 -7.53
C LEU A 56 -5.99 -5.31 -9.01
N ASP A 57 -7.25 -5.65 -9.26
CA ASP A 57 -7.83 -5.70 -10.60
C ASP A 57 -7.92 -4.29 -11.20
N GLU A 58 -8.35 -3.30 -10.42
CA GLU A 58 -8.35 -1.88 -10.81
C GLU A 58 -6.93 -1.36 -11.05
N LEU A 59 -5.98 -1.70 -10.17
CA LEU A 59 -4.57 -1.33 -10.36
C LEU A 59 -4.00 -1.92 -11.66
N ALA A 60 -4.35 -3.16 -11.99
CA ALA A 60 -3.94 -3.80 -13.23
C ALA A 60 -4.61 -3.17 -14.47
N ALA A 61 -5.88 -2.75 -14.36
CA ALA A 61 -6.64 -2.15 -15.46
C ALA A 61 -6.25 -0.68 -15.75
N THR A 62 -5.81 0.05 -14.74
CA THR A 62 -5.43 1.47 -14.84
C THR A 62 -3.92 1.69 -14.97
N GLY A 63 -3.12 0.63 -14.74
CA GLY A 63 -1.67 0.65 -14.81
C GLY A 63 -1.10 -0.29 -15.87
N THR A 64 0.09 -0.81 -15.59
CA THR A 64 0.77 -1.79 -16.43
C THR A 64 0.83 -3.13 -15.70
N ARG A 65 0.29 -4.18 -16.33
CA ARG A 65 0.38 -5.57 -15.87
C ARG A 65 1.42 -6.32 -16.70
N PHE A 66 2.25 -7.14 -16.06
CA PHE A 66 3.22 -7.98 -16.75
C PHE A 66 2.69 -9.41 -16.85
N ASP A 67 2.53 -9.96 -18.05
CA ASP A 67 2.05 -11.34 -18.21
C ASP A 67 3.18 -12.39 -18.08
N ARG A 68 4.44 -11.95 -18.02
CA ARG A 68 5.63 -12.80 -17.89
C ARG A 68 6.60 -12.25 -16.84
N TRP A 69 6.32 -12.57 -15.58
CA TRP A 69 7.18 -12.24 -14.43
C TRP A 69 7.67 -13.53 -13.77
N TYR A 70 8.87 -13.49 -13.19
CA TYR A 70 9.53 -14.67 -12.63
C TYR A 70 10.24 -14.31 -11.32
N THR A 71 10.15 -15.21 -10.34
CA THR A 71 10.96 -15.18 -9.12
C THR A 71 12.17 -16.10 -9.34
N PRO A 72 13.40 -15.57 -9.49
CA PRO A 72 14.57 -16.38 -9.85
C PRO A 72 14.87 -17.49 -8.83
N THR A 73 14.57 -17.24 -7.56
CA THR A 73 14.70 -18.18 -6.45
C THR A 73 13.47 -18.09 -5.56
N ALA A 74 12.66 -19.14 -5.52
CA ALA A 74 11.44 -19.20 -4.71
C ALA A 74 11.76 -19.59 -3.26
N ILE A 75 12.48 -18.72 -2.56
CA ILE A 75 12.81 -18.83 -1.14
C ILE A 75 12.39 -17.55 -0.42
N CYS A 76 12.18 -17.65 0.90
CA CYS A 76 11.91 -16.50 1.76
C CYS A 76 13.21 -15.89 2.29
#